data_AF-A0A554ULU2-F1
#
_entry.id   AF-A0A554ULU2-F1
#
_cell.length_a   1.000
_cell.length_b   1.000
_cell.length_c   1.000
_cell.angle_alpha   90.00
_cell.angle_beta   90.00
_cell.angle_gamma   90.00
#
_symmetry.space_group_name_H-M   'P 1'
#
loop_
_entity.id
_entity.type
_entity.pdbx_description
1 polymer ?
#
loop_
_entity_poly.entity_id
_entity_poly.type
_entity_poly.pdbx_seq_one_letter_code
_entity_poly.pdbx_strand_id
1 'polypeptide(L)'
;MTDPADLDQQAWDARDQLQQVRRAVVELTRDYARLDPSIVDVDELGEPADAAAVVESVRAGLLDLTNALTMADDAFDVVTRYGSRLKRRNT
;
A
#
# COMPACT_ATOMS: atom_id res chain seq x y z
N MET A 1 22.04 13.50 17.54
CA MET A 1 21.67 12.10 17.83
C MET A 1 20.17 12.03 17.92
N THR A 2 19.51 11.26 17.04
CA THR A 2 18.05 11.04 17.10
C THR A 2 17.69 10.31 18.40
N ASP A 3 16.62 10.72 19.08
CA ASP A 3 16.12 9.98 20.24
C ASP A 3 15.43 8.68 19.78
N PRO A 4 15.64 7.53 20.45
CA PRO A 4 14.82 6.36 20.20
C PRO A 4 13.31 6.63 20.24
N ALA A 5 12.85 7.56 21.08
CA ALA A 5 11.45 7.97 21.10
C ALA A 5 11.02 8.68 19.80
N ASP A 6 11.88 9.50 19.20
CA ASP A 6 11.60 10.16 17.91
C ASP A 6 11.49 9.13 16.78
N LEU A 7 12.30 8.06 16.82
CA LEU A 7 12.26 6.97 15.82
C LEU A 7 10.99 6.12 15.97
N ASP A 8 10.55 5.84 17.20
CA ASP A 8 9.28 5.13 17.44
C ASP A 8 8.09 5.94 16.93
N GLN A 9 8.07 7.24 17.18
CA GLN A 9 7.04 8.14 16.66
C GLN A 9 7.04 8.15 15.11
N GLN A 10 8.21 8.27 14.48
CA GLN A 10 8.32 8.20 13.02
C GLN A 10 7.82 6.87 12.44
N ALA A 11 8.01 5.75 13.15
CA ALA A 11 7.49 4.47 12.74
C ALA A 11 5.95 4.42 12.80
N TRP A 12 5.33 5.01 13.83
CA TRP A 12 3.88 5.17 13.91
C TRP A 12 3.34 6.06 12.81
N ASP A 13 3.97 7.20 12.55
CA ASP A 13 3.56 8.12 11.49
C ASP A 13 3.62 7.43 10.10
N ALA A 14 4.65 6.63 9.85
CA ALA A 14 4.77 5.85 8.61
C ALA A 14 3.69 4.75 8.50
N ARG A 15 3.33 4.10 9.62
CA ARG A 15 2.22 3.13 9.65
C ARG A 15 0.88 3.80 9.35
N ASP A 16 0.64 4.98 9.90
CA ASP A 16 -0.60 5.73 9.62
C ASP A 16 -0.72 6.12 8.14
N GLN A 17 0.39 6.50 7.51
CA GLN A 17 0.44 6.73 6.07
C GLN A 17 0.14 5.45 5.27
N LEU A 18 0.70 4.30 5.67
CA LEU A 18 0.40 3.01 5.05
C LEU A 18 -1.11 2.69 5.12
N GLN A 19 -1.76 2.98 6.25
CA GLN A 19 -3.20 2.76 6.40
C GLN A 19 -4.02 3.65 5.47
N GLN A 20 -3.59 4.91 5.25
CA GLN A 20 -4.24 5.81 4.28
C GLN A 20 -4.13 5.25 2.85
N VAL A 21 -2.93 4.80 2.46
CA VAL A 21 -2.71 4.15 1.16
C VAL A 21 -3.59 2.90 1.01
N ARG A 22 -3.68 2.06 2.04
CA ARG A 22 -4.55 0.87 2.03
C ARG A 22 -6.02 1.21 1.81
N ARG A 23 -6.53 2.28 2.41
CA ARG A 23 -7.91 2.74 2.19
C ARG A 23 -8.12 3.15 0.73
N ALA A 24 -7.21 3.95 0.19
CA ALA A 24 -7.27 4.38 -1.22
C ALA A 24 -7.22 3.19 -2.18
N VAL A 25 -6.36 2.19 -1.93
CA VAL A 25 -6.29 0.97 -2.75
C VAL A 25 -7.58 0.16 -2.67
N VAL A 26 -8.22 0.04 -1.50
CA VAL A 26 -9.51 -0.64 -1.37
C VAL A 26 -10.61 0.07 -2.17
N GLU A 27 -10.61 1.40 -2.18
CA GLU A 27 -11.54 2.20 -2.98
C GLU A 27 -11.30 1.98 -4.48
N LEU A 28 -10.05 2.05 -4.93
CA LEU A 28 -9.66 1.75 -6.31
C LEU A 28 -10.07 0.33 -6.73
N THR A 29 -9.82 -0.69 -5.90
CA THR A 29 -10.22 -2.08 -6.16
C THR A 29 -11.73 -2.19 -6.35
N ARG A 30 -12.53 -1.48 -5.54
CA ARG A 30 -13.99 -1.47 -5.68
C ARG A 30 -14.43 -0.79 -6.96
N ASP A 31 -13.81 0.32 -7.32
CA ASP A 31 -14.20 1.09 -8.51
C ASP A 31 -13.80 0.35 -9.79
N TYR A 32 -12.59 -0.24 -9.85
CA TYR A 32 -12.17 -1.09 -10.97
C TYR A 32 -12.96 -2.39 -11.07
N ALA A 33 -13.43 -2.96 -9.96
CA ALA A 33 -14.33 -4.12 -9.99
C ALA A 33 -15.70 -3.79 -10.61
N ARG A 34 -16.16 -2.54 -10.52
CA ARG A 34 -17.41 -2.08 -11.14
C ARG A 34 -17.24 -1.61 -12.58
N LEU A 35 -16.01 -1.36 -13.04
CA LEU A 35 -15.74 -0.91 -14.39
C LEU A 35 -16.08 -2.02 -15.41
N ASP A 36 -17.02 -1.73 -16.30
CA ASP A 36 -17.33 -2.60 -17.43
C ASP A 36 -16.26 -2.42 -18.52
N PRO A 37 -15.51 -3.46 -18.90
CA PRO A 37 -14.47 -3.32 -19.91
C PRO A 37 -14.99 -3.00 -21.32
N SER A 38 -16.27 -3.25 -21.59
CA SER A 38 -16.87 -2.99 -22.91
C SER A 38 -17.16 -1.50 -23.18
N ILE A 39 -17.08 -0.64 -22.14
CA ILE A 39 -17.33 0.80 -22.24
C ILE A 39 -16.06 1.65 -22.15
N VAL A 40 -14.88 1.01 -22.12
CA VAL A 40 -13.58 1.66 -22.08
C VAL A 40 -12.76 1.26 -23.29
N ASP A 41 -11.88 2.15 -23.70
CA ASP A 41 -10.89 1.90 -24.74
C ASP A 41 -9.49 2.03 -24.15
N VAL A 42 -8.50 1.49 -24.86
CA VAL A 42 -7.09 1.66 -24.52
C VAL A 42 -6.48 2.67 -25.49
N ASP A 43 -5.42 3.36 -25.05
CA ASP A 43 -4.67 4.17 -26.00
C ASP A 43 -3.88 3.27 -26.97
N GLU A 44 -3.50 3.85 -28.11
CA GLU A 44 -2.71 3.16 -29.14
C GLU A 44 -1.19 3.24 -28.87
N LEU A 45 -0.77 3.72 -27.69
CA LEU A 45 0.65 3.92 -27.40
C LEU A 45 1.28 2.63 -26.88
N GLY A 46 2.11 2.02 -27.72
CA GLY A 46 2.88 0.83 -27.36
C GLY A 46 2.34 -0.42 -28.06
N GLU A 47 2.39 -1.55 -27.36
CA GLU A 47 1.88 -2.82 -27.90
C GLU A 47 0.34 -2.79 -27.94
N PRO A 48 -0.29 -3.31 -29.02
CA PRO A 48 -1.75 -3.42 -29.10
C PRO A 48 -2.30 -4.16 -27.87
N ALA A 49 -3.22 -3.50 -27.18
CA ALA A 49 -3.84 -4.06 -25.99
C ALA A 49 -5.35 -4.18 -26.18
N ASP A 50 -5.94 -5.21 -25.58
CA ASP A 50 -7.39 -5.35 -25.46
C ASP A 50 -7.86 -4.71 -24.15
N ALA A 51 -8.92 -3.91 -24.21
CA ALA A 51 -9.42 -3.18 -23.05
C ALA A 51 -9.80 -4.09 -21.89
N ALA A 52 -10.39 -5.27 -22.16
CA ALA A 52 -10.70 -6.24 -21.13
C ALA A 52 -9.45 -6.84 -20.48
N ALA A 53 -8.44 -7.18 -21.28
CA ALA A 53 -7.15 -7.65 -20.76
C ALA A 53 -6.44 -6.59 -19.88
N VAL A 54 -6.50 -5.31 -20.26
CA VAL A 54 -5.90 -4.22 -19.48
C VAL A 54 -6.64 -4.01 -18.16
N VAL A 55 -7.98 -3.96 -18.18
CA VAL A 55 -8.78 -3.83 -16.95
C VAL A 55 -8.51 -4.99 -15.99
N GLU A 56 -8.41 -6.22 -16.50
CA GLU A 56 -8.12 -7.38 -15.65
C GLU A 56 -6.69 -7.34 -15.08
N SER A 57 -5.72 -6.86 -15.86
CA SER A 57 -4.35 -6.67 -15.37
C SER A 57 -4.28 -5.63 -14.25
N VAL A 58 -5.04 -4.53 -14.36
CA VAL A 58 -5.12 -3.52 -13.29
C VAL A 58 -5.75 -4.13 -12.04
N ARG A 59 -6.83 -4.91 -12.16
CA ARG A 59 -7.46 -5.60 -11.02
C ARG A 59 -6.50 -6.57 -10.33
N ALA A 60 -5.75 -7.35 -11.10
CA ALA A 60 -4.72 -8.24 -10.56
C ALA A 60 -3.64 -7.46 -9.80
N GLY A 61 -3.14 -6.36 -10.38
CA GLY A 61 -2.16 -5.49 -9.71
C GLY A 61 -2.68 -4.88 -8.41
N LEU A 62 -3.96 -4.48 -8.36
CA LEU A 62 -4.60 -3.97 -7.15
C LEU A 62 -4.76 -5.03 -6.05
N LEU A 63 -5.01 -6.29 -6.44
CA LEU A 63 -5.02 -7.42 -5.52
C LEU A 63 -3.63 -7.66 -4.92
N ASP A 64 -2.59 -7.68 -5.77
CA ASP A 64 -1.20 -7.85 -5.34
C ASP A 64 -0.76 -6.72 -4.40
N LEU A 65 -1.15 -5.47 -4.72
CA LEU A 65 -0.88 -4.32 -3.87
C LEU A 65 -1.59 -4.46 -2.51
N THR A 66 -2.83 -4.93 -2.49
CA THR A 66 -3.57 -5.18 -1.22
C THR A 66 -2.84 -6.21 -0.34
N ASN A 67 -2.31 -7.27 -0.96
CA ASN A 67 -1.54 -8.30 -0.25
C ASN A 67 -0.23 -7.72 0.30
N ALA A 68 0.52 -6.98 -0.52
CA ALA A 68 1.78 -6.35 -0.10
C ALA A 68 1.58 -5.35 1.04
N LEU A 69 0.52 -4.52 0.99
CA LEU A 69 0.19 -3.58 2.05
C LEU A 69 -0.18 -4.27 3.37
N THR A 70 -0.84 -5.44 3.29
CA THR A 70 -1.15 -6.24 4.48
C THR A 70 0.13 -6.76 5.13
N MET A 71 1.05 -7.31 4.33
CA MET A 71 2.35 -7.76 4.82
C MET A 71 3.19 -6.62 5.42
N ALA A 72 3.10 -5.41 4.86
CA ALA A 72 3.77 -4.24 5.39
C ALA A 72 3.21 -3.80 6.75
N ASP A 73 1.89 -3.85 6.96
CA ASP A 73 1.29 -3.53 8.26
C ASP A 73 1.69 -4.56 9.33
N ASP A 74 1.75 -5.85 8.99
CA ASP A 74 2.26 -6.91 9.86
C ASP A 74 3.74 -6.66 10.25
N ALA A 75 4.55 -6.13 9.33
CA ALA A 75 5.93 -5.77 9.63
C ALA A 75 6.01 -4.55 10.58
N PHE A 76 5.11 -3.56 10.43
CA PHE A 76 5.03 -2.44 11.36
C PHE A 76 4.66 -2.86 12.78
N ASP A 77 3.85 -3.90 12.96
CA ASP A 77 3.56 -4.46 14.29
C ASP A 77 4.83 -4.94 15.02
N VAL A 78 5.80 -5.49 14.29
CA VAL A 78 7.11 -5.86 14.86
C VAL A 78 7.90 -4.61 15.23
N VAL A 79 7.97 -3.63 14.31
CA VAL A 79 8.73 -2.40 14.51
C VAL A 79 8.23 -1.63 15.73
N THR A 80 6.92 -1.37 15.84
CA THR A 80 6.36 -0.56 16.95
C THR A 80 6.39 -1.30 18.28
N ARG A 81 6.23 -2.64 18.27
CA ARG A 81 6.33 -3.47 19.48
C ARG A 81 7.72 -3.42 20.11
N TYR A 82 8.77 -3.43 19.31
CA TYR A 82 10.14 -3.44 19.81
C TYR A 82 10.77 -2.05 19.89
N GLY A 83 10.44 -1.15 18.97
CA GLY A 83 10.93 0.23 18.92
C GLY A 83 10.62 1.00 20.20
N SER A 84 9.36 0.93 20.66
CA SER A 84 8.88 1.56 21.90
C SER A 84 9.62 1.14 23.18
N ARG A 85 10.40 0.04 23.13
CA ARG A 85 11.19 -0.45 24.26
C ARG A 85 12.59 0.15 24.33
N LEU A 86 13.04 0.79 23.26
CA LEU A 86 14.39 1.37 23.18
C LEU A 86 14.48 2.64 24.04
N LYS A 87 15.59 2.75 24.78
CA LYS A 87 15.92 3.93 25.60
C LYS A 87 17.38 4.26 25.40
N ARG A 88 17.75 5.54 25.53
CA ARG A 88 19.17 5.90 25.56
C ARG A 88 19.83 5.21 26.74
N ARG A 89 21.02 4.64 26.50
CA ARG A 89 21.87 4.14 27.57
C ARG A 89 22.43 5.36 28.32
N ASN A 90 22.11 5.50 29.59
CA ASN A 90 22.77 6.48 30.44
C ASN A 90 24.24 6.04 30.59
N THR A 91 25.16 6.88 30.12
CA THR A 91 26.60 6.78 30.38
C THR A 91 27.01 7.90 31.32
#